data_AF-A0AAP0BC77-F1
#
_entry.id   AF-A0AAP0BC77-F1
#
_cell.length_a   1.000
_cell.length_b   1.000
_cell.length_c   1.000
_cell.angle_alpha   90.00
_cell.angle_beta   90.00
_cell.angle_gamma   90.00
#
_symmetry.space_group_name_H-M   'P 1'
#
loop_
_entity.id
_entity.type
_entity.pdbx_description
1 polymer ?
#
loop_
_entity_poly.entity_id
_entity_poly.type
_entity_poly.pdbx_seq_one_letter_code
_entity_poly.pdbx_strand_id
1 'polypeptide(L)'
;MDYHFVYKDVEGTSTQWDDIQRRLGNLPPKPDSFKPPPFTPAADSEFEHKSKDWIDERTAEELESLEDDPDMDDDRFLEEYRKKRLAEMQAASRVARFGSVLLITGSDFVREVSQASADVWVVVLLFKDGIAGCELLLQCLGELAARYPGTKFVKIISTDCIPKYPDCNLPTILVYNNGAVKGTYVGLQHFGSRRCTPEGNLCTL
;
A
#
# COMPACT_ATOMS: atom_id res chain seq x y z
N MET A 1 8.66 38.92 26.08
CA MET A 1 8.73 39.25 24.64
C MET A 1 7.30 39.52 24.23
N ASP A 2 6.87 40.78 24.28
CA ASP A 2 5.49 41.18 23.98
C ASP A 2 5.36 41.36 22.46
N TYR A 3 4.59 40.52 21.80
CA TYR A 3 4.48 40.49 20.34
C TYR A 3 3.55 41.63 19.87
N HIS A 4 4.12 42.67 19.25
CA HIS A 4 3.35 43.73 18.60
C HIS A 4 3.04 43.33 17.15
N PHE A 5 1.79 42.94 16.88
CA PHE A 5 1.31 42.60 15.54
C PHE A 5 0.74 43.85 14.84
N VAL A 6 1.37 44.25 13.73
CA VAL A 6 0.86 45.29 12.82
C VAL A 6 0.18 44.59 11.65
N TYR A 7 -1.13 44.81 11.48
CA TYR A 7 -1.87 44.30 10.34
C TYR A 7 -1.82 45.31 9.19
N LYS A 8 -1.56 44.82 7.98
CA LYS A 8 -1.69 45.57 6.74
C LYS A 8 -2.95 45.09 6.02
N ASP A 9 -4.01 45.88 6.09
CA ASP A 9 -5.15 45.72 5.19
C ASP A 9 -4.91 46.50 3.89
N VAL A 10 -5.64 46.11 2.84
CA VAL A 10 -5.44 46.56 1.45
C VAL A 10 -5.64 48.08 1.27
N GLU A 11 -6.24 48.78 2.23
CA GLU A 11 -6.52 50.23 2.17
C GLU A 11 -5.79 51.06 3.24
N GLY A 12 -4.84 50.48 3.99
CA GLY A 12 -3.98 51.21 4.93
C GLY A 12 -3.74 50.49 6.26
N THR A 13 -2.59 50.75 6.88
CA THR A 13 -2.17 50.15 8.16
C THR A 13 -3.02 50.67 9.32
N SER A 14 -3.87 49.81 9.87
CA SER A 14 -4.51 50.04 11.18
C SER A 14 -3.78 49.21 12.23
N THR A 15 -3.44 49.82 13.37
CA THR A 15 -2.83 49.08 14.47
C THR A 15 -3.90 48.48 15.39
N GLN A 16 -3.55 47.42 16.15
CA GLN A 16 -4.44 46.88 17.18
C GLN A 16 -4.90 47.95 18.20
N TRP A 17 -4.08 48.98 18.42
CA TRP A 17 -4.41 50.10 19.30
C TRP A 17 -5.59 50.93 18.78
N ASP A 18 -5.67 51.15 17.47
CA ASP A 18 -6.75 51.90 16.82
C ASP A 18 -8.11 51.19 16.96
N ASP A 19 -8.11 49.86 16.86
CA ASP A 19 -9.33 49.06 16.97
C ASP A 19 -9.85 49.00 18.41
N ILE A 20 -8.94 48.94 19.39
CA ILE A 20 -9.30 49.00 20.82
C ILE A 20 -9.92 50.37 21.16
N GLN A 21 -9.36 51.46 20.65
CA GLN A 21 -9.88 52.82 20.87
C GLN A 21 -11.27 53.03 20.26
N ARG A 22 -11.54 52.47 19.07
CA ARG A 22 -12.88 52.49 18.43
C ARG A 22 -13.89 51.68 19.22
N ARG A 23 -13.49 50.52 19.75
CA ARG A 23 -14.36 49.69 20.61
C ARG A 23 -14.70 50.38 21.94
N LEU A 24 -13.78 51.17 22.47
CA LEU A 24 -13.97 51.98 23.69
C LEU A 24 -14.69 53.31 23.43
N GLY A 25 -15.02 53.63 22.17
CA GLY A 25 -15.78 54.83 21.80
C GLY A 25 -14.96 56.13 21.70
N ASN A 26 -13.63 56.06 21.74
CA ASN A 26 -12.75 57.23 21.71
C ASN A 26 -12.38 57.69 20.28
N LEU A 27 -12.51 56.82 19.27
CA LEU A 27 -12.30 57.15 17.85
C LEU A 27 -13.60 57.00 17.04
N PRO A 28 -13.79 57.81 15.98
CA PRO A 28 -14.92 57.66 15.07
C PRO A 28 -14.91 56.29 14.36
N PRO A 29 -16.06 55.77 13.91
CA PRO A 29 -16.13 54.51 13.16
C PRO A 29 -15.35 54.60 11.83
N LYS A 30 -14.78 53.47 11.38
CA LYS A 30 -14.08 53.40 10.08
C LYS A 30 -15.10 53.60 8.94
N PRO A 31 -14.71 54.27 7.84
CA PRO A 31 -15.57 54.35 6.66
C PRO A 31 -15.87 52.95 6.11
N ASP A 32 -17.07 52.75 5.56
CA ASP A 32 -17.46 51.48 4.96
C ASP A 32 -16.53 51.16 3.77
N SER A 33 -15.95 49.96 3.80
CA SER A 33 -15.00 49.51 2.79
C SER A 33 -15.71 49.36 1.43
N PHE A 34 -15.11 49.87 0.36
CA PHE A 34 -15.58 49.63 -1.00
C PHE A 34 -15.47 48.14 -1.33
N LYS A 35 -16.62 47.44 -1.41
CA LYS A 35 -16.66 46.05 -1.86
C LYS A 35 -16.92 46.04 -3.36
N PRO A 36 -15.98 45.60 -4.22
CA PRO A 36 -16.32 45.32 -5.60
C PRO A 36 -17.43 44.25 -5.64
N PRO A 37 -18.26 44.21 -6.68
CA PRO A 37 -19.27 43.18 -6.82
C PRO A 37 -18.63 41.78 -6.73
N PRO A 38 -19.33 40.78 -6.17
CA PRO A 38 -18.84 39.41 -6.14
C PRO A 38 -18.47 38.99 -7.55
N PHE A 39 -17.25 38.46 -7.72
CA PHE A 39 -16.74 37.98 -8.99
C PHE A 39 -17.73 36.99 -9.61
N THR A 40 -18.32 37.35 -10.74
CA THR A 40 -19.10 36.43 -11.58
C THR A 40 -18.18 35.98 -12.72
N PRO A 41 -17.73 34.71 -12.74
CA PRO A 41 -17.02 34.19 -13.90
C PRO A 41 -17.93 34.31 -15.12
N ALA A 42 -17.39 34.81 -16.23
CA ALA A 42 -18.08 34.81 -17.50
C ALA A 42 -18.51 33.37 -17.83
N ALA A 43 -19.73 33.20 -18.33
CA ALA A 43 -20.23 31.93 -18.83
C ALA A 43 -19.60 31.61 -20.19
N ASP A 44 -18.27 31.53 -20.24
CA ASP A 44 -17.57 30.94 -21.38
C ASP A 44 -17.51 29.42 -21.11
N SER A 45 -18.46 28.75 -21.75
CA SER A 45 -18.68 27.31 -21.76
C SER A 45 -17.58 26.55 -22.52
N GLU A 46 -16.33 26.68 -22.09
CA GLU A 46 -15.18 25.93 -22.64
C GLU A 46 -14.28 25.27 -21.58
N PHE A 47 -14.49 25.53 -20.28
CA PHE A 47 -13.78 24.82 -19.20
C PHE A 47 -14.68 23.79 -18.52
N GLU A 48 -15.08 22.76 -19.27
CA GLU A 48 -15.49 21.50 -18.64
C GLU A 48 -14.22 20.86 -18.04
N HIS A 49 -13.91 21.20 -16.77
CA HIS A 49 -13.00 20.39 -15.98
C HIS A 49 -13.59 18.97 -15.90
N LYS A 50 -13.10 18.10 -16.78
CA LYS A 50 -13.45 16.68 -16.82
C LYS A 50 -13.24 16.10 -15.42
N SER A 51 -14.34 15.76 -14.77
CA SER A 51 -14.38 15.31 -13.38
C SER A 51 -13.58 14.02 -13.20
N LYS A 52 -13.17 13.73 -11.96
CA LYS A 52 -12.44 12.51 -11.58
C LYS A 52 -13.04 11.23 -12.18
N ASP A 53 -14.37 11.16 -12.26
CA ASP A 53 -15.11 10.04 -12.83
C ASP A 53 -14.83 9.85 -14.34
N TRP A 54 -14.61 10.93 -15.10
CA TRP A 54 -14.28 10.88 -16.53
C TRP A 54 -12.88 10.28 -16.80
N ILE A 55 -11.96 10.44 -15.86
CA ILE A 55 -10.57 9.94 -15.96
C ILE A 55 -10.50 8.46 -15.54
N ASP A 56 -11.26 8.06 -14.52
CA ASP A 56 -11.27 6.68 -14.02
C ASP A 56 -11.91 5.69 -15.02
N GLU A 57 -12.70 6.17 -15.98
CA GLU A 57 -13.31 5.36 -17.04
C GLU A 57 -12.39 5.07 -18.25
N ARG A 58 -11.21 5.70 -18.35
CA ARG A 58 -10.30 5.57 -19.52
C ARG A 58 -9.18 4.58 -19.29
N THR A 59 -8.78 3.91 -20.37
CA THR A 59 -7.69 2.92 -20.37
C THR A 59 -6.32 3.59 -20.49
N ALA A 60 -5.25 2.90 -20.08
CA ALA A 60 -3.89 3.46 -20.03
C ALA A 60 -3.40 4.00 -21.40
N GLU A 61 -3.81 3.35 -22.49
CA GLU A 61 -3.48 3.71 -23.87
C GLU A 61 -4.24 4.97 -24.35
N GLU A 62 -5.48 5.17 -23.89
CA GLU A 62 -6.27 6.37 -24.21
C GLU A 62 -5.75 7.62 -23.47
N LEU A 63 -5.17 7.44 -22.28
CA LEU A 63 -4.51 8.51 -21.54
C LEU A 63 -3.19 8.97 -22.17
N GLU A 64 -2.48 8.06 -22.85
CA GLU A 64 -1.24 8.34 -23.58
C GLU A 64 -1.53 9.17 -24.84
N SER A 65 -2.63 8.88 -25.55
CA SER A 65 -3.04 9.68 -26.71
C SER A 65 -3.53 11.10 -26.37
N LEU A 66 -3.89 11.38 -25.12
CA LEU A 66 -4.30 12.71 -24.63
C LEU A 66 -3.09 13.57 -24.19
N GLU A 67 -1.87 13.04 -24.26
CA GLU A 67 -0.61 13.71 -23.92
C GLU A 67 -0.20 14.78 -24.95
N ASP A 68 -0.63 14.63 -26.21
CA ASP A 68 -0.26 15.49 -27.34
C ASP A 68 -1.23 16.66 -27.58
N ASP A 69 -2.20 16.89 -26.69
CA ASP A 69 -3.20 17.96 -26.83
C ASP A 69 -2.69 19.28 -26.20
N PRO A 70 -2.35 20.32 -26.98
CA PRO A 70 -1.76 21.56 -26.49
C PRO A 70 -2.70 22.43 -25.67
N ASP A 71 -4.00 22.12 -25.63
CA ASP A 71 -4.99 22.79 -24.77
C ASP A 71 -5.07 22.17 -23.35
N MET A 72 -4.28 21.11 -23.05
CA MET A 72 -4.26 20.38 -21.77
C MET A 72 -3.14 20.77 -20.79
N ASP A 73 -2.47 21.90 -21.00
CA ASP A 73 -1.31 22.37 -20.20
C ASP A 73 -1.71 22.96 -18.82
N ASP A 74 -2.76 22.43 -18.18
CA ASP A 74 -3.02 22.64 -16.73
C ASP A 74 -2.22 21.58 -15.94
N ASP A 75 -0.91 21.69 -16.16
CA ASP A 75 0.17 20.70 -16.05
C ASP A 75 0.23 20.02 -14.67
N ARG A 76 -0.11 20.74 -13.61
CA ARG A 76 0.26 20.34 -12.24
C ARG A 76 -0.63 19.25 -11.65
N PHE A 77 -1.93 19.29 -11.96
CA PHE A 77 -2.89 18.32 -11.41
C PHE A 77 -2.82 16.98 -12.15
N LEU A 78 -2.71 17.03 -13.49
CA LEU A 78 -2.59 15.83 -14.31
C LEU A 78 -1.29 15.08 -14.04
N GLU A 79 -0.17 15.79 -13.90
CA GLU A 79 1.12 15.20 -13.53
C GLU A 79 1.09 14.56 -12.14
N GLU A 80 0.55 15.23 -11.12
CA GLU A 80 0.44 14.67 -9.77
C GLU A 80 -0.46 13.43 -9.73
N TYR A 81 -1.56 13.43 -10.49
CA TYR A 81 -2.45 12.28 -10.61
C TYR A 81 -1.76 11.10 -11.31
N ARG A 82 -1.08 11.35 -12.45
CA ARG A 82 -0.28 10.34 -13.17
C ARG A 82 0.79 9.74 -12.26
N LYS A 83 1.56 10.58 -11.57
CA LYS A 83 2.63 10.14 -10.66
C LYS A 83 2.08 9.30 -9.51
N LYS A 84 0.92 9.67 -8.95
CA LYS A 84 0.26 8.92 -7.89
C LYS A 84 -0.24 7.55 -8.37
N ARG A 85 -0.90 7.48 -9.52
CA ARG A 85 -1.37 6.22 -10.11
C ARG A 85 -0.24 5.29 -10.50
N LEU A 86 0.84 5.82 -11.09
CA LEU A 86 2.02 5.04 -11.43
C LEU A 86 2.72 4.50 -10.17
N ALA A 87 2.80 5.30 -9.09
CA ALA A 87 3.33 4.84 -7.81
C ALA A 87 2.46 3.75 -7.17
N GLU A 88 1.14 3.86 -7.25
CA GLU A 88 0.20 2.82 -6.79
C GLU A 88 0.36 1.52 -7.59
N MET A 89 0.44 1.61 -8.92
CA MET A 89 0.70 0.45 -9.80
C MET A 89 2.06 -0.19 -9.53
N GLN A 90 3.11 0.61 -9.35
CA GLN A 90 4.45 0.12 -9.02
C GLN A 90 4.50 -0.53 -7.64
N ALA A 91 3.77 0.02 -6.66
CA ALA A 91 3.63 -0.58 -5.34
C ALA A 91 2.89 -1.93 -5.41
N ALA A 92 1.79 -2.01 -6.16
CA ALA A 92 1.06 -3.26 -6.38
C ALA A 92 1.90 -4.31 -7.11
N SER A 93 2.67 -3.92 -8.13
CA SER A 93 3.59 -4.80 -8.86
C SER A 93 4.78 -5.26 -7.99
N ARG A 94 5.29 -4.39 -7.10
CA ARG A 94 6.29 -4.78 -6.08
C ARG A 94 5.78 -5.81 -5.08
N VAL A 95 4.47 -5.87 -4.85
CA VAL A 95 3.86 -6.89 -3.99
C VAL A 95 3.68 -8.18 -4.77
N ALA A 96 3.33 -8.18 -6.06
CA ALA A 96 3.13 -9.39 -6.84
C ALA A 96 4.44 -10.05 -7.34
N ARG A 97 5.38 -10.36 -6.44
CA ARG A 97 6.70 -10.95 -6.79
C ARG A 97 6.72 -12.47 -6.80
N PHE A 98 5.77 -13.09 -6.13
CA PHE A 98 5.66 -14.54 -5.98
C PHE A 98 4.36 -15.03 -6.63
N GLY A 99 4.16 -16.35 -6.65
CA GLY A 99 3.03 -16.95 -7.37
C GLY A 99 3.08 -18.47 -7.43
N SER A 100 4.19 -19.07 -6.98
CA SER A 100 4.39 -20.51 -6.92
C SER A 100 5.22 -20.90 -5.71
N VAL A 101 5.18 -22.18 -5.36
CA VAL A 101 5.99 -22.76 -4.27
C VAL A 101 7.37 -23.14 -4.81
N LEU A 102 8.42 -22.48 -4.32
CA LEU A 102 9.80 -22.72 -4.76
C LEU A 102 10.48 -23.80 -3.92
N LEU A 103 11.18 -24.75 -4.55
CA LEU A 103 12.06 -25.69 -3.85
C LEU A 103 13.40 -25.01 -3.57
N ILE A 104 13.83 -25.02 -2.31
CA ILE A 104 15.12 -24.48 -1.88
C ILE A 104 15.97 -25.56 -1.23
N THR A 105 17.29 -25.37 -1.25
CA THR A 105 18.26 -26.21 -0.55
C THR A 105 18.62 -25.63 0.81
N GLY A 106 19.27 -26.40 1.67
CA GLY A 106 19.75 -25.92 2.97
C GLY A 106 20.70 -24.72 2.86
N SER A 107 21.55 -24.65 1.83
CA SER A 107 22.44 -23.51 1.59
C SER A 107 21.70 -22.23 1.21
N ASP A 108 20.57 -22.35 0.52
CA ASP A 108 19.75 -21.20 0.11
C ASP A 108 18.83 -20.71 1.24
N PHE A 109 18.59 -21.52 2.28
CA PHE A 109 17.66 -21.20 3.36
C PHE A 109 17.92 -19.83 4.00
N VAL A 110 19.19 -19.52 4.31
CA VAL A 110 19.53 -18.25 4.96
C VAL A 110 19.22 -17.06 4.04
N ARG A 111 19.60 -17.15 2.76
CA ARG A 111 19.36 -16.08 1.78
C ARG A 111 17.87 -15.89 1.50
N GLU A 112 17.15 -17.00 1.32
CA GLU A 112 15.78 -16.98 0.82
C GLU A 112 14.74 -16.74 1.93
N VAL A 113 15.05 -17.11 3.19
CA VAL A 113 14.15 -17.04 4.34
C VAL A 113 14.64 -16.04 5.39
N SER A 114 15.88 -16.17 5.86
CA SER A 114 16.38 -15.33 6.97
C SER A 114 16.75 -13.92 6.53
N GLN A 115 17.24 -13.75 5.30
CA GLN A 115 17.61 -12.47 4.69
C GLN A 115 16.52 -11.92 3.74
N ALA A 116 15.31 -12.48 3.80
CA ALA A 116 14.19 -11.94 3.04
C ALA A 116 13.91 -10.49 3.45
N SER A 117 13.42 -9.68 2.50
CA SER A 117 13.04 -8.28 2.76
C SER A 117 12.01 -8.19 3.88
N ALA A 118 12.13 -7.18 4.75
CA ALA A 118 11.29 -6.99 5.93
C ALA A 118 9.78 -6.96 5.63
N ASP A 119 9.41 -6.50 4.43
CA ASP A 119 8.02 -6.38 3.99
C ASP A 119 7.43 -7.69 3.42
N VAL A 120 8.21 -8.77 3.34
CA VAL A 120 7.80 -10.04 2.74
C VAL A 120 7.61 -11.11 3.81
N TRP A 121 6.44 -11.75 3.78
CA TRP A 121 6.17 -12.96 4.55
C TRP A 121 6.77 -14.17 3.82
N VAL A 122 7.46 -15.04 4.57
CA VAL A 122 8.04 -16.26 4.02
C VAL A 122 7.46 -17.47 4.76
N VAL A 123 6.76 -18.32 4.01
CA VAL A 123 6.17 -19.56 4.52
C VAL A 123 7.00 -20.72 4.00
N VAL A 124 7.64 -21.44 4.92
CA VAL A 124 8.52 -22.58 4.62
C VAL A 124 7.79 -23.87 4.98
N LEU A 125 7.65 -24.77 4.01
CA LEU A 125 7.22 -26.15 4.24
C LEU A 125 8.43 -27.08 4.34
N LEU A 126 8.64 -27.66 5.51
CA LEU A 126 9.53 -28.82 5.66
C LEU A 126 8.74 -30.07 5.24
N PHE A 127 9.25 -30.76 4.22
CA PHE A 127 8.63 -31.96 3.68
C PHE A 127 9.61 -33.12 3.55
N LYS A 128 9.07 -34.31 3.30
CA LYS A 128 9.81 -35.51 2.92
C LYS A 128 8.92 -36.36 2.03
N ASP A 129 9.52 -36.94 0.99
CA ASP A 129 8.80 -37.81 0.07
C ASP A 129 8.32 -39.09 0.79
N GLY A 130 7.18 -39.62 0.34
CA GLY A 130 6.54 -40.81 0.94
C GLY A 130 5.64 -40.52 2.14
N ILE A 131 5.49 -39.26 2.56
CA ILE A 131 4.53 -38.85 3.60
C ILE A 131 3.32 -38.18 2.91
N ALA A 132 2.18 -38.88 2.89
CA ALA A 132 0.96 -38.41 2.24
C ALA A 132 0.50 -37.02 2.72
N GLY A 133 0.76 -36.69 4.00
CA GLY A 133 0.40 -35.38 4.54
C GLY A 133 1.17 -34.21 3.93
N CYS A 134 2.42 -34.45 3.51
CA CYS A 134 3.21 -33.45 2.81
C CYS A 134 2.64 -33.14 1.43
N GLU A 135 2.19 -34.16 0.69
CA GLU A 135 1.61 -34.00 -0.64
C GLU A 135 0.33 -33.17 -0.59
N LEU A 136 -0.55 -33.47 0.36
CA LEU A 136 -1.79 -32.71 0.58
C LEU A 136 -1.51 -31.24 0.85
N LEU A 137 -0.59 -30.96 1.77
CA LEU A 137 -0.27 -29.59 2.14
C LEU A 137 0.44 -28.83 1.00
N LEU A 138 1.25 -29.53 0.21
CA LEU A 138 1.90 -28.94 -0.96
C LEU A 138 0.89 -28.51 -2.02
N GLN A 139 -0.17 -29.29 -2.24
CA GLN A 139 -1.27 -28.90 -3.13
C GLN A 139 -1.96 -27.63 -2.63
N CYS A 140 -2.31 -27.56 -1.34
CA CYS A 140 -2.94 -26.38 -0.76
C CYS A 140 -2.03 -25.14 -0.83
N LEU A 141 -0.73 -25.29 -0.56
CA LEU A 141 0.23 -24.19 -0.67
C LEU A 141 0.41 -23.72 -2.11
N GLY A 142 0.30 -24.61 -3.11
CA GLY A 142 0.30 -24.24 -4.51
C GLY A 142 -0.83 -23.27 -4.87
N GLU A 143 -2.04 -23.56 -4.40
CA GLU A 143 -3.20 -22.68 -4.59
C GLU A 143 -3.05 -21.35 -3.85
N LEU A 144 -2.53 -21.38 -2.62
CA LEU A 144 -2.30 -20.17 -1.82
C LEU A 144 -1.21 -19.29 -2.42
N ALA A 145 -0.14 -19.87 -2.96
CA ALA A 145 0.92 -19.12 -3.63
C ALA A 145 0.38 -18.32 -4.81
N ALA A 146 -0.54 -18.89 -5.59
CA ALA A 146 -1.18 -18.20 -6.70
C ALA A 146 -2.14 -17.08 -6.23
N ARG A 147 -2.83 -17.26 -5.10
CA ARG A 147 -3.75 -16.26 -4.53
C ARG A 147 -3.05 -15.12 -3.80
N TYR A 148 -1.89 -15.37 -3.21
CA TYR A 148 -1.15 -14.40 -2.39
C TYR A 148 0.26 -14.13 -2.96
N PRO A 149 0.37 -13.39 -4.08
CA PRO A 149 1.64 -13.16 -4.75
C PRO A 149 2.61 -12.25 -3.95
N GLY A 150 2.12 -11.61 -2.88
CA GLY A 150 2.92 -10.89 -1.87
C GLY A 150 3.63 -11.75 -0.83
N THR A 151 3.26 -13.02 -0.72
CA THR A 151 3.87 -13.96 0.22
C THR A 151 4.73 -14.95 -0.52
N LYS A 152 5.93 -15.18 0.00
CA LYS A 152 6.87 -16.13 -0.56
C LYS A 152 6.63 -17.50 0.05
N PHE A 153 6.23 -18.45 -0.79
CA PHE A 153 6.08 -19.85 -0.39
C PHE A 153 7.27 -20.66 -0.86
N VAL A 154 7.91 -21.38 0.05
CA VAL A 154 9.05 -22.25 -0.24
C VAL A 154 8.86 -23.62 0.38
N LYS A 155 9.46 -24.64 -0.22
CA LYS A 155 9.55 -25.99 0.33
C LYS A 155 11.02 -26.41 0.42
N ILE A 156 11.35 -27.17 1.45
CA ILE A 156 12.68 -27.72 1.68
C ILE A 156 12.58 -29.14 2.24
N ILE A 157 13.51 -30.00 1.84
CA ILE A 157 13.60 -31.34 2.42
C ILE A 157 13.93 -31.19 3.90
N SER A 158 13.15 -31.83 4.76
CA SER A 158 13.26 -31.74 6.22
C SER A 158 14.69 -31.95 6.73
N THR A 159 15.42 -32.92 6.16
CA THR A 159 16.81 -33.24 6.51
C THR A 159 17.83 -32.21 6.04
N ASP A 160 17.53 -31.45 4.98
CA ASP A 160 18.39 -30.39 4.46
C ASP A 160 18.30 -29.12 5.32
N CYS A 161 17.14 -28.90 5.92
CA CYS A 161 16.91 -27.79 6.85
C CYS A 161 17.39 -28.14 8.27
N ILE A 162 16.99 -29.31 8.78
CA ILE A 162 17.27 -29.76 10.14
C ILE A 162 17.76 -31.22 10.10
N PRO A 163 19.04 -31.49 10.44
CA PRO A 163 19.57 -32.85 10.47
C PRO A 163 18.78 -33.74 11.44
N LYS A 164 18.39 -34.93 10.98
CA LYS A 164 17.63 -35.94 11.76
C LYS A 164 16.27 -35.43 12.28
N TYR A 165 15.61 -34.51 11.56
CA TYR A 165 14.25 -34.11 11.89
C TYR A 165 13.29 -35.32 11.88
N PRO A 166 12.45 -35.50 12.91
CA PRO A 166 11.61 -36.69 13.03
C PRO A 166 10.44 -36.67 12.02
N ASP A 167 10.26 -37.76 11.29
CA ASP A 167 9.23 -37.88 10.24
C ASP A 167 7.81 -37.73 10.80
N CYS A 168 7.56 -38.09 12.07
CA CYS A 168 6.25 -37.93 12.70
C CYS A 168 5.82 -36.46 12.89
N ASN A 169 6.76 -35.53 12.83
CA ASN A 169 6.48 -34.09 12.89
C ASN A 169 6.15 -33.51 11.51
N LEU A 170 6.34 -34.27 10.43
CA LEU A 170 6.06 -33.80 9.08
C LEU A 170 4.58 -33.97 8.72
N PRO A 171 4.03 -33.06 7.90
CA PRO A 171 4.65 -31.82 7.42
C PRO A 171 4.79 -30.76 8.52
N THR A 172 5.80 -29.90 8.44
CA THR A 172 5.95 -28.75 9.36
C THR A 172 5.98 -27.44 8.55
N ILE A 173 5.18 -26.46 8.96
CA ILE A 173 5.21 -25.10 8.40
C ILE A 173 5.94 -24.17 9.36
N LEU A 174 6.88 -23.39 8.85
CA LEU A 174 7.52 -22.29 9.55
C LEU A 174 7.13 -20.98 8.86
N VAL A 175 6.60 -20.03 9.63
CA VAL A 175 6.25 -18.70 9.13
C VAL A 175 7.30 -17.71 9.62
N TYR A 176 7.96 -17.04 8.68
CA TYR A 176 8.96 -16.01 8.92
C TYR A 176 8.45 -14.66 8.44
N ASN A 177 8.78 -13.62 9.21
CA ASN A 177 8.62 -12.24 8.79
C ASN A 177 9.70 -11.40 9.48
N ASN A 178 10.35 -10.52 8.71
CA ASN A 178 11.41 -9.63 9.19
C ASN A 178 12.55 -10.39 9.89
N GLY A 179 12.99 -11.50 9.30
CA GLY A 179 14.08 -12.35 9.82
C GLY A 179 13.76 -13.18 11.06
N ALA A 180 12.56 -13.07 11.62
CA ALA A 180 12.14 -13.80 12.83
C ALA A 180 11.02 -14.80 12.53
N VAL A 181 11.03 -15.92 13.26
CA VAL A 181 9.93 -16.90 13.23
C VAL A 181 8.72 -16.28 13.94
N LYS A 182 7.59 -16.24 13.24
CA LYS A 182 6.29 -15.79 13.77
C LYS A 182 5.42 -16.95 14.20
N GLY A 183 5.54 -18.10 13.53
CA GLY A 183 4.73 -19.28 13.82
C GLY A 183 5.44 -20.57 13.41
N THR A 184 5.15 -21.64 14.12
CA THR A 184 5.61 -23.00 13.81
C THR A 184 4.45 -23.96 13.99
N TYR A 185 4.09 -24.65 12.93
CA TYR A 185 2.94 -25.54 12.89
C TYR A 185 3.42 -26.93 12.51
N VAL A 186 3.43 -27.82 13.50
CA VAL A 186 3.93 -29.19 13.36
C VAL A 186 2.76 -30.13 13.07
N GLY A 187 2.94 -30.98 12.08
CA GLY A 187 1.96 -31.99 11.66
C GLY A 187 0.67 -31.41 11.05
N LEU A 188 -0.21 -32.32 10.65
CA LEU A 188 -1.50 -31.99 10.04
C LEU A 188 -2.62 -31.68 11.03
N GLN A 189 -2.40 -31.88 12.34
CA GLN A 189 -3.44 -31.63 13.35
C GLN A 189 -3.94 -30.18 13.33
N HIS A 190 -3.05 -29.23 13.04
CA HIS A 190 -3.39 -27.81 12.93
C HIS A 190 -4.19 -27.49 11.65
N PHE A 191 -4.18 -28.38 10.66
CA PHE A 191 -4.75 -28.16 9.33
C PHE A 191 -6.02 -28.97 9.05
N GLY A 192 -6.69 -29.48 10.10
CA GLY A 192 -7.92 -30.26 9.96
C GLY A 192 -7.71 -31.73 9.59
N SER A 193 -6.50 -32.27 9.82
CA SER A 193 -6.09 -33.67 9.67
C SER A 193 -6.32 -34.31 8.29
N ARG A 194 -7.58 -34.60 7.91
CA ARG A 194 -7.94 -35.32 6.67
C ARG A 194 -8.67 -34.46 5.63
N ARG A 195 -9.04 -33.22 5.98
CA ARG A 195 -9.64 -32.25 5.06
C ARG A 195 -8.91 -30.92 5.20
N CYS A 196 -7.65 -30.89 4.74
CA CYS A 196 -6.96 -29.63 4.56
C CYS A 196 -7.58 -28.96 3.34
N THR A 197 -8.27 -27.82 3.54
CA THR A 197 -8.75 -26.97 2.46
C THR A 197 -7.98 -25.65 2.49
N PRO A 198 -7.64 -25.10 1.32
CA PRO A 198 -6.84 -23.87 1.24
C PRO A 198 -7.58 -22.66 1.83
N GLU A 199 -8.92 -22.65 1.79
CA GLU A 199 -9.73 -21.50 2.23
C GLU A 199 -10.03 -21.47 3.74
N GLY A 200 -9.94 -22.61 4.43
CA GLY A 200 -10.38 -22.73 5.84
C GLY A 200 -9.27 -22.64 6.87
N ASN A 201 -8.23 -23.47 6.74
CA ASN A 201 -7.27 -23.71 7.84
C ASN A 201 -5.88 -23.08 7.62
N LEU A 202 -5.59 -22.64 6.39
CA LEU A 202 -4.29 -22.09 6.02
C LEU A 202 -4.30 -20.56 5.89
N CYS A 203 -5.45 -19.94 5.63
CA CYS A 203 -5.60 -18.48 5.59
C CYS A 203 -5.44 -17.81 6.97
N THR A 204 -5.48 -18.56 8.07
CA THR A 204 -5.31 -18.05 9.44
C THR A 204 -3.87 -18.09 9.95
N LEU A 205 -2.92 -18.58 9.15
CA LEU A 205 -1.51 -18.72 9.55
C LEU A 205 -0.69 -17.44 9.42
#